data_AF-A0A958GAB9-F1
#
_entry.id   AF-A0A958GAB9-F1
#
_cell.length_a   1.000
_cell.length_b   1.000
_cell.length_c   1.000
_cell.angle_alpha   90.00
_cell.angle_beta   90.00
_cell.angle_gamma   90.00
#
_symmetry.space_group_name_H-M   'P 1'
#
loop_
_entity.id
_entity.type
_entity.pdbx_description
1 polymer ?
#
loop_
_entity_poly.entity_id
_entity_poly.type
_entity_poly.pdbx_seq_one_letter_code
_entity_poly.pdbx_strand_id
1 'polypeptide(L)'
;TDIKVLSVDEEKSRGQVGLVFGEINVNMVTTGYKKIKLFTHENVGSGRVFLPEIEMATSAFWIDLPADCAGLLGIAASELSSALQAVANLLRNIAPVYLMCDPSDIRAVPMVRSPFSQLPVVYLYDNFPGGVGLSFKMFNDPRPTLEGCLRLVSGCACEAGCPSCTGPALEIGETAKRYAQKLL
;
A
#
# COMPACT_ATOMS: atom_id res chain seq x y z
N THR A 1 10.24 -6.53 -0.45
CA THR A 1 10.46 -5.09 -0.41
C THR A 1 10.31 -4.67 1.03
N ASP A 2 11.36 -4.07 1.58
CA ASP A 2 11.37 -3.52 2.94
C ASP A 2 11.33 -2.00 2.86
N ILE A 3 10.61 -1.34 3.77
CA ILE A 3 10.48 0.11 3.81
C ILE A 3 10.98 0.60 5.16
N LYS A 4 11.90 1.57 5.14
CA LYS A 4 12.42 2.25 6.34
C LYS A 4 12.16 3.74 6.21
N VAL A 5 11.57 4.34 7.23
CA VAL A 5 11.41 5.80 7.31
C VAL A 5 12.76 6.42 7.66
N LEU A 6 13.20 7.39 6.87
CA LEU A 6 14.47 8.12 7.07
C LEU A 6 14.23 9.41 7.85
N SER A 7 13.25 10.21 7.42
CA SER A 7 12.85 11.46 8.05
C SER A 7 11.34 11.65 7.99
N VAL A 8 10.83 12.49 8.89
CA VAL A 8 9.47 13.02 8.84
C VAL A 8 9.59 14.52 8.66
N ASP A 9 8.97 15.04 7.61
CA ASP A 9 9.06 16.45 7.25
C ASP A 9 7.82 17.21 7.71
N GLU A 10 6.63 16.66 7.44
CA GLU A 10 5.35 17.24 7.86
C GLU A 10 4.37 16.19 8.39
N GLU A 11 3.63 16.55 9.43
CA GLU A 11 2.60 15.71 10.04
C GLU A 11 1.32 16.52 10.31
N LYS A 12 0.17 15.94 9.98
CA LYS A 12 -1.17 16.50 10.20
C LYS A 12 -2.05 15.44 10.84
N SER A 13 -2.67 15.74 11.97
CA SER A 13 -3.66 14.85 12.59
C SER A 13 -5.08 15.19 12.11
N ARG A 14 -5.86 14.19 11.71
CA ARG A 14 -7.30 14.28 11.47
C ARG A 14 -8.04 13.30 12.39
N GLY A 15 -8.52 13.79 13.53
CA GLY A 15 -9.12 12.93 14.55
C GLY A 15 -8.08 11.96 15.11
N GLN A 16 -8.33 10.66 14.98
CA GLN A 16 -7.40 9.61 15.42
C GLN A 16 -6.45 9.12 14.30
N VAL A 17 -6.50 9.74 13.12
CA VAL A 17 -5.69 9.37 11.95
C VAL A 17 -4.56 10.38 11.77
N GLY A 18 -3.33 9.88 11.67
CA GLY A 18 -2.15 10.66 11.32
C GLY A 18 -1.94 10.67 9.80
N LEU A 19 -1.72 11.85 9.23
CA LEU A 19 -1.28 12.04 7.85
C LEU A 19 0.16 12.53 7.93
N VAL A 20 1.09 11.79 7.34
CA VAL A 20 2.51 12.07 7.50
C VAL A 20 3.20 12.06 6.13
N PHE A 21 4.14 12.97 5.96
CA PHE A 21 4.99 13.08 4.79
C PHE A 21 6.46 13.13 5.20
N GLY A 22 7.31 12.46 4.43
CA GLY A 22 8.75 12.46 4.64
C GLY A 22 9.48 11.53 3.69
N GLU A 23 10.75 11.29 3.98
CA GLU A 23 11.60 10.42 3.15
C GLU A 23 11.62 8.98 3.68
N ILE A 24 11.58 8.03 2.75
CA ILE A 24 11.73 6.60 3.02
C ILE A 24 12.85 6.01 2.17
N ASN A 25 13.44 4.93 2.65
CA ASN A 25 14.29 4.06 1.85
C ASN A 25 13.55 2.75 1.56
N VAL A 26 13.49 2.39 0.27
CA VAL A 26 12.89 1.15 -0.19
C VAL A 26 13.99 0.17 -0.56
N ASN A 27 14.08 -0.94 0.18
CA ASN A 27 15.10 -1.96 -0.05
C ASN A 27 14.50 -3.17 -0.80
N MET A 28 15.18 -3.57 -1.88
CA MET A 28 14.85 -4.76 -2.66
C MET A 28 16.01 -5.75 -2.64
N VAL A 29 15.74 -6.94 -2.11
CA VAL A 29 16.74 -8.01 -1.98
C VAL A 29 16.34 -9.20 -2.86
N THR A 30 17.22 -9.59 -3.77
CA THR A 30 17.05 -10.80 -4.59
C THR A 30 17.70 -11.99 -3.88
N THR A 31 16.90 -12.90 -3.34
CA THR A 31 17.39 -13.99 -2.49
C THR A 31 17.75 -15.27 -3.26
N GLY A 32 17.20 -15.46 -4.47
CA GLY A 32 17.39 -16.69 -5.22
C GLY A 32 16.67 -16.72 -6.57
N TYR A 33 16.86 -17.82 -7.28
CA TYR A 33 16.16 -18.12 -8.53
C TYR A 33 15.68 -19.58 -8.57
N LYS A 34 14.65 -19.85 -9.37
CA LYS A 34 14.17 -21.20 -9.67
C LYS A 34 14.51 -21.54 -11.13
N LYS A 35 14.94 -22.78 -11.37
CA LYS A 35 15.14 -23.35 -12.72
C LYS A 35 13.87 -24.08 -13.10
N ILE A 36 13.16 -23.56 -14.09
CA ILE A 36 11.93 -24.15 -14.60
C ILE A 36 12.23 -24.78 -15.96
N LYS A 37 11.93 -26.06 -16.13
CA LYS A 37 12.13 -26.77 -17.39
C LYS A 37 11.14 -26.24 -18.43
N LEU A 38 11.68 -25.86 -19.58
CA LEU A 38 10.90 -25.41 -20.73
C LEU A 38 9.90 -26.51 -21.14
N PHE A 39 8.72 -26.09 -21.56
CA PHE A 39 7.56 -26.92 -21.95
C PHE A 39 6.85 -27.67 -20.81
N THR A 40 7.58 -28.28 -19.87
CA THR A 40 6.93 -29.03 -18.77
C THR A 40 6.56 -28.16 -17.58
N HIS A 41 7.13 -26.95 -17.46
CA HIS A 41 6.98 -26.05 -16.32
C HIS A 41 7.38 -26.71 -14.97
N GLU A 42 8.15 -27.80 -15.03
CA GLU A 42 8.62 -28.49 -13.84
C GLU A 42 9.77 -27.71 -13.19
N ASN A 43 9.72 -27.59 -11.87
CA ASN A 43 10.84 -27.06 -11.10
C ASN A 43 11.97 -28.11 -11.06
N VAL A 44 13.04 -27.85 -11.80
CA VAL A 44 14.21 -28.73 -11.90
C VAL A 44 15.38 -28.29 -11.00
N GLY A 45 15.19 -27.25 -10.20
CA GLY A 45 16.16 -26.83 -9.21
C GLY A 45 16.00 -25.38 -8.79
N SER A 46 16.84 -24.97 -7.84
CA SER A 46 16.94 -23.58 -7.40
C SER A 46 18.38 -23.24 -7.06
N GLY A 47 18.68 -21.95 -6.97
CA GLY A 47 19.97 -21.46 -6.51
C GLY A 47 19.80 -20.18 -5.72
N ARG A 48 20.73 -19.93 -4.80
CA ARG A 48 20.80 -18.64 -4.10
C ARG A 48 21.47 -17.60 -4.99
N VAL A 49 21.04 -16.36 -4.82
CA VAL A 49 21.64 -15.19 -5.46
C VAL A 49 22.18 -14.31 -4.35
N PHE A 50 23.44 -13.91 -4.49
CA PHE A 50 24.10 -12.97 -3.58
C PHE A 50 24.36 -11.69 -4.37
N LEU A 51 23.30 -10.91 -4.55
CA LEU A 51 23.37 -9.56 -5.11
C LEU A 51 23.29 -8.54 -3.97
N PRO A 52 23.92 -7.36 -4.13
CA PRO A 52 23.73 -6.27 -3.19
C PRO A 52 22.25 -5.87 -3.13
N GLU A 53 21.82 -5.37 -1.97
CA GLU A 53 20.49 -4.79 -1.83
C GLU A 53 20.38 -3.56 -2.73
N ILE A 54 19.29 -3.46 -3.50
CA ILE A 54 18.98 -2.26 -4.26
C ILE A 54 18.19 -1.36 -3.34
N GLU A 55 18.74 -0.19 -3.05
CA GLU A 55 18.13 0.82 -2.19
C GLU A 55 17.64 1.99 -3.03
N MET A 56 16.42 2.46 -2.76
CA MET A 56 15.83 3.62 -3.39
C MET A 56 15.27 4.56 -2.31
N ALA A 57 16.02 5.61 -2.01
CA ALA A 57 15.53 6.72 -1.22
C ALA A 57 14.52 7.53 -2.05
N THR A 58 13.35 7.80 -1.50
CA THR A 58 12.26 8.51 -2.18
C THR A 58 11.33 9.19 -1.17
N SER A 59 10.54 10.14 -1.64
CA SER A 59 9.48 10.77 -0.85
C SER A 59 8.26 9.85 -0.73
N ALA A 60 7.65 9.86 0.44
CA ALA A 60 6.43 9.12 0.72
C ALA A 60 5.44 9.94 1.55
N PHE A 61 4.17 9.62 1.30
CA PHE A 61 3.03 10.02 2.12
C PHE A 61 2.46 8.74 2.73
N TRP A 62 2.16 8.76 4.03
CA TRP A 62 1.51 7.63 4.67
C TRP A 62 0.43 8.06 5.64
N ILE A 63 -0.49 7.12 5.86
CA ILE A 63 -1.65 7.30 6.72
C ILE A 63 -1.46 6.37 7.91
N ASP A 64 -1.19 6.94 9.09
CA ASP A 64 -1.15 6.24 10.36
C ASP A 64 -2.57 6.09 10.91
N LEU A 65 -3.01 4.85 11.09
CA LEU A 65 -4.31 4.51 11.70
C LEU A 65 -4.14 4.29 13.21
N PRO A 66 -5.20 4.46 14.01
CA PRO A 66 -5.12 4.21 15.45
C PRO A 66 -4.72 2.76 15.77
N ALA A 67 -3.98 2.56 16.85
CA ALA A 67 -3.51 1.23 17.26
C ALA A 67 -4.67 0.22 17.45
N ASP A 68 -5.80 0.69 17.96
CA ASP A 68 -7.01 -0.11 18.18
C ASP A 68 -7.94 -0.14 16.94
N CYS A 69 -7.42 0.08 15.73
CA CYS A 69 -8.21 0.10 14.51
C CYS A 69 -9.02 -1.19 14.32
N ALA A 70 -8.46 -2.36 14.66
CA ALA A 70 -9.18 -3.63 14.62
C ALA A 70 -10.37 -3.66 15.60
N GLY A 71 -10.18 -3.18 16.84
CA GLY A 71 -11.24 -3.09 17.85
C GLY A 71 -12.34 -2.11 17.45
N LEU A 72 -11.97 -0.93 16.94
CA LEU A 72 -12.89 0.09 16.44
C LEU A 72 -13.76 -0.42 15.27
N LEU A 73 -13.20 -1.28 14.42
CA LEU A 73 -13.94 -1.90 13.31
C LEU A 73 -14.72 -3.15 13.74
N GLY A 74 -14.42 -3.72 14.92
CA GLY A 74 -14.98 -4.96 15.42
C GLY A 74 -14.52 -6.20 14.64
N ILE A 75 -13.26 -6.23 14.21
CA ILE A 75 -12.71 -7.26 13.31
C ILE A 75 -11.54 -8.02 13.94
N ALA A 76 -11.25 -9.21 13.41
CA ALA A 76 -10.05 -9.93 13.78
C ALA A 76 -8.79 -9.23 13.25
N ALA A 77 -7.66 -9.35 13.95
CA ALA A 77 -6.39 -8.77 13.51
C ALA A 77 -5.93 -9.27 12.13
N SER A 78 -6.30 -10.50 11.74
CA SER A 78 -6.04 -11.06 10.41
C SER A 78 -6.85 -10.38 9.31
N GLU A 79 -8.03 -9.83 9.61
CA GLU A 79 -8.86 -9.11 8.63
C GLU A 79 -8.41 -7.67 8.44
N LEU A 80 -7.69 -7.11 9.41
CA LEU A 80 -7.11 -5.77 9.29
C LEU A 80 -6.09 -5.71 8.14
N SER A 81 -5.23 -6.72 8.00
CA SER A 81 -4.26 -6.78 6.90
C SER A 81 -4.95 -6.77 5.53
N SER A 82 -6.02 -7.55 5.39
CA SER A 82 -6.88 -7.59 4.21
C SER A 82 -7.52 -6.24 3.90
N ALA A 83 -8.06 -5.57 4.93
CA ALA A 83 -8.66 -4.25 4.77
C ALA A 83 -7.64 -3.19 4.32
N LEU A 84 -6.44 -3.19 4.91
CA LEU A 84 -5.34 -2.29 4.52
C LEU A 84 -4.87 -2.59 3.09
N GLN A 85 -4.77 -3.87 2.72
CA GLN A 85 -4.41 -4.27 1.36
C GLN A 85 -5.45 -3.83 0.32
N ALA A 86 -6.73 -3.92 0.67
CA ALA A 86 -7.81 -3.39 -0.14
C ALA A 86 -7.72 -1.86 -0.32
N VAL A 87 -7.44 -1.11 0.75
CA VAL A 87 -7.20 0.34 0.67
C VAL A 87 -5.99 0.66 -0.19
N ALA A 88 -4.88 -0.07 -0.05
CA ALA A 88 -3.69 0.10 -0.87
C ALA A 88 -3.97 -0.16 -2.37
N ASN A 89 -4.80 -1.15 -2.69
CA ASN A 89 -5.22 -1.41 -4.07
C ASN A 89 -6.07 -0.26 -4.63
N LEU A 90 -7.03 0.25 -3.86
CA LEU A 90 -7.84 1.40 -4.25
C LEU A 90 -6.97 2.64 -4.48
N LEU A 91 -6.04 2.94 -3.58
CA LEU A 91 -5.11 4.06 -3.72
C LEU A 91 -4.24 3.93 -4.97
N ARG A 92 -3.70 2.74 -5.26
CA ARG A 92 -2.92 2.48 -6.47
C ARG A 92 -3.74 2.68 -7.75
N ASN A 93 -5.03 2.38 -7.74
CA ASN A 93 -5.91 2.55 -8.89
C ASN A 93 -6.38 4.01 -9.06
N ILE A 94 -6.62 4.70 -7.96
CA ILE A 94 -7.28 6.01 -7.96
C ILE A 94 -6.28 7.18 -7.89
N ALA A 95 -5.19 7.06 -7.15
CA ALA A 95 -4.20 8.13 -7.04
C ALA A 95 -3.68 8.63 -8.40
N PRO A 96 -3.37 7.76 -9.39
CA PRO A 96 -2.91 8.20 -10.71
C PRO A 96 -3.90 9.13 -11.43
N VAL A 97 -5.21 8.92 -11.23
CA VAL A 97 -6.28 9.73 -11.84
C VAL A 97 -6.26 11.17 -11.32
N TYR A 98 -5.99 11.37 -10.03
CA TYR A 98 -5.98 12.71 -9.40
C TYR A 98 -4.60 13.37 -9.45
N LEU A 99 -3.54 12.57 -9.47
CA LEU A 99 -2.17 13.05 -9.58
C LEU A 99 -1.78 13.33 -11.02
N MET A 100 -2.53 12.81 -12.01
CA MET A 100 -2.24 12.86 -13.44
C MET A 100 -0.89 12.22 -13.77
N CYS A 101 -0.65 11.04 -13.21
CA CYS A 101 0.57 10.25 -13.42
C CYS A 101 0.25 8.85 -13.96
N ASP A 102 1.28 8.11 -14.37
CA ASP A 102 1.11 6.71 -14.73
C ASP A 102 0.90 5.84 -13.47
N PRO A 103 0.11 4.75 -13.52
CA PRO A 103 -0.04 3.83 -12.38
C PRO A 103 1.28 3.22 -11.88
N SER A 104 2.33 3.18 -12.69
CA SER A 104 3.66 2.71 -12.31
C SER A 104 4.51 3.75 -11.57
N ASP A 105 4.12 5.02 -11.61
CA ASP A 105 4.82 6.14 -10.97
C ASP A 105 4.62 6.17 -9.44
N ILE A 106 3.57 5.48 -8.95
CA ILE A 106 3.22 5.47 -7.54
C ILE A 106 3.01 4.03 -7.04
N ARG A 107 3.48 3.76 -5.82
CA ARG A 107 3.30 2.46 -5.17
C ARG A 107 2.60 2.65 -3.83
N ALA A 108 1.63 1.78 -3.57
CA ALA A 108 0.95 1.68 -2.29
C ALA A 108 1.31 0.36 -1.60
N VAL A 109 1.77 0.43 -0.35
CA VAL A 109 2.18 -0.72 0.46
C VAL A 109 1.51 -0.65 1.84
N PRO A 110 0.65 -1.61 2.18
CA PRO A 110 0.05 -1.69 3.52
C PRO A 110 1.03 -2.34 4.51
N MET A 111 0.98 -1.90 5.76
CA MET A 111 1.68 -2.51 6.89
C MET A 111 0.75 -2.56 8.09
N VAL A 112 0.47 -3.75 8.63
CA VAL A 112 -0.35 -3.89 9.85
C VAL A 112 0.33 -3.23 11.07
N ARG A 113 1.66 -3.23 11.06
CA ARG A 113 2.48 -2.63 12.09
C ARG A 113 3.74 -2.05 11.46
N SER A 114 3.79 -0.74 11.30
CA SER A 114 4.97 -0.06 10.78
C SER A 114 6.15 -0.22 11.77
N PRO A 115 7.37 -0.50 11.28
CA PRO A 115 8.56 -0.45 12.12
C PRO A 115 8.79 0.91 12.78
N PHE A 116 8.33 2.00 12.13
CA PHE A 116 8.50 3.38 12.58
C PHE A 116 7.49 3.76 13.66
N SER A 117 6.21 3.86 13.30
CA SER A 117 5.15 4.34 14.21
C SER A 117 4.59 3.24 15.12
N GLN A 118 4.86 1.96 14.83
CA GLN A 118 4.22 0.80 15.48
C GLN A 118 2.70 0.74 15.31
N LEU A 119 2.15 1.57 14.41
CA LEU A 119 0.73 1.64 14.07
C LEU A 119 0.44 0.91 12.75
N PRO A 120 -0.84 0.60 12.44
CA PRO A 120 -1.24 0.18 11.11
C PRO A 120 -1.13 1.35 10.11
N VAL A 121 -0.48 1.13 8.98
CA VAL A 121 -0.11 2.18 8.01
C VAL A 121 -0.38 1.75 6.58
N VAL A 122 -0.76 2.70 5.73
CA VAL A 122 -0.65 2.54 4.27
C VAL A 122 0.34 3.57 3.73
N TYR A 123 1.48 3.09 3.24
CA TYR A 123 2.49 3.92 2.59
C TYR A 123 2.14 4.13 1.12
N LEU A 124 2.28 5.36 0.65
CA LEU A 124 2.18 5.75 -0.75
C LEU A 124 3.44 6.53 -1.12
N TYR A 125 4.25 6.00 -2.02
CA TYR A 125 5.54 6.60 -2.36
C TYR A 125 5.78 6.69 -3.86
N ASP A 126 6.63 7.64 -4.22
CA ASP A 126 7.02 7.89 -5.61
C ASP A 126 7.99 6.79 -6.04
N ASN A 127 7.68 6.10 -7.14
CA ASN A 127 8.51 5.02 -7.68
C ASN A 127 9.71 5.55 -8.48
N PHE A 128 10.36 6.59 -7.96
CA PHE A 128 11.50 7.29 -8.55
C PHE A 128 12.52 7.64 -7.46
N PRO A 129 13.83 7.44 -7.69
CA PRO A 129 14.86 7.89 -6.75
C PRO A 129 14.76 9.40 -6.50
N GLY A 130 14.81 9.80 -5.22
CA GLY A 130 14.70 11.19 -4.76
C GLY A 130 13.28 11.75 -4.71
N GLY A 131 12.27 11.02 -5.18
CA GLY A 131 10.90 11.51 -5.28
C GLY A 131 10.71 12.58 -6.37
N VAL A 132 9.49 12.69 -6.87
CA VAL A 132 9.09 13.67 -7.91
C VAL A 132 7.96 14.59 -7.42
N GLY A 133 7.49 14.39 -6.19
CA GLY A 133 6.48 15.22 -5.52
C GLY A 133 5.05 14.70 -5.65
N LEU A 134 4.84 13.46 -6.11
CA LEU A 134 3.49 12.86 -6.21
C LEU A 134 2.91 12.60 -4.83
N SER A 135 3.70 11.99 -3.96
CA SER A 135 3.43 11.79 -2.53
C SER A 135 3.18 13.10 -1.80
N PHE A 136 3.99 14.15 -2.05
CA PHE A 136 3.78 15.46 -1.45
C PHE A 136 2.44 16.10 -1.86
N LYS A 137 2.10 16.01 -3.15
CA LYS A 137 0.79 16.48 -3.64
C LYS A 137 -0.37 15.72 -2.98
N MET A 138 -0.23 14.41 -2.84
CA MET A 138 -1.21 13.58 -2.14
C MET A 138 -1.33 13.96 -0.65
N PHE A 139 -0.22 14.24 0.03
CA PHE A 139 -0.24 14.71 1.43
C PHE A 139 -0.93 16.08 1.59
N ASN A 140 -0.75 16.98 0.63
CA ASN A 140 -1.36 18.31 0.69
C ASN A 140 -2.87 18.31 0.46
N ASP A 141 -3.36 17.52 -0.49
CA ASP A 141 -4.80 17.37 -0.72
C ASP A 141 -5.20 15.90 -0.94
N PRO A 142 -5.28 15.10 0.13
CA PRO A 142 -5.62 13.67 0.02
C PRO A 142 -7.11 13.43 -0.23
N ARG A 143 -7.97 14.42 0.06
CA ARG A 143 -9.44 14.26 0.05
C ARG A 143 -9.99 13.82 -1.30
N PRO A 144 -9.65 14.45 -2.45
CA PRO A 144 -10.24 14.06 -3.73
C PRO A 144 -9.94 12.61 -4.09
N THR A 145 -8.72 12.14 -3.79
CA THR A 145 -8.29 10.77 -4.02
C THR A 145 -9.00 9.79 -3.09
N LEU A 146 -9.09 10.08 -1.79
CA LEU A 146 -9.81 9.22 -0.83
C LEU A 146 -11.31 9.13 -1.13
N GLU A 147 -11.95 10.25 -1.46
CA GLU A 147 -13.34 10.25 -1.92
C GLU A 147 -13.51 9.47 -3.23
N GLY A 148 -12.53 9.56 -4.14
CA GLY A 148 -12.47 8.74 -5.34
C GLY A 148 -12.42 7.24 -5.04
N CYS A 149 -11.59 6.84 -4.07
CA CYS A 149 -11.54 5.46 -3.57
C CYS A 149 -12.89 5.02 -3.00
N LEU A 150 -13.51 5.86 -2.17
CA LEU A 150 -14.81 5.56 -1.56
C LEU A 150 -15.92 5.42 -2.62
N ARG A 151 -15.94 6.31 -3.63
CA ARG A 151 -16.87 6.22 -4.77
C ARG A 151 -16.66 4.94 -5.57
N LEU A 152 -15.41 4.57 -5.85
CA LEU A 152 -15.08 3.35 -6.61
C LEU A 152 -15.55 2.10 -5.86
N VAL A 153 -15.22 1.97 -4.57
CA VAL A 153 -15.58 0.78 -3.80
C VAL A 153 -17.08 0.69 -3.57
N SER A 154 -17.77 1.82 -3.38
CA SER A 154 -19.22 1.88 -3.17
C SER A 154 -20.03 1.66 -4.44
N GLY A 155 -19.52 2.13 -5.59
CA GLY A 155 -20.17 1.98 -6.90
C GLY A 155 -19.85 0.68 -7.62
N CYS A 156 -18.86 -0.09 -7.17
CA CYS A 156 -18.48 -1.34 -7.83
C CYS A 156 -19.51 -2.45 -7.57
N ALA A 157 -19.97 -3.12 -8.64
CA ALA A 157 -20.98 -4.18 -8.60
C ALA A 157 -20.49 -5.53 -8.04
N CYS A 158 -19.20 -5.67 -7.69
CA CYS A 158 -18.69 -6.92 -7.12
C CYS A 158 -19.23 -7.16 -5.69
N GLU A 159 -19.39 -8.42 -5.29
CA GLU A 159 -19.84 -8.74 -3.93
C GLU A 159 -18.69 -8.61 -2.91
N ALA A 160 -17.57 -9.27 -3.19
CA ALA A 160 -16.47 -9.46 -2.25
C ALA A 160 -15.15 -8.77 -2.66
N GLY A 161 -15.13 -8.09 -3.82
CA GLY A 161 -13.93 -7.47 -4.40
C GLY A 161 -13.60 -8.00 -5.80
N CYS A 162 -12.98 -7.16 -6.62
CA CYS A 162 -12.48 -7.51 -7.96
C CYS A 162 -11.16 -6.76 -8.26
N PRO A 163 -10.38 -7.16 -9.28
CA PRO A 163 -9.12 -6.50 -9.64
C PRO A 163 -9.22 -4.98 -9.83
N SER A 164 -10.39 -4.48 -10.25
CA SER A 164 -10.60 -3.05 -10.49
C SER A 164 -10.86 -2.22 -9.22
N CYS A 165 -11.26 -2.82 -8.10
CA CYS A 165 -11.57 -2.11 -6.86
C CYS A 165 -10.59 -2.48 -5.73
N THR A 166 -11.03 -3.30 -4.79
CA THR A 166 -10.22 -3.73 -3.63
C THR A 166 -9.26 -4.88 -3.95
N GLY A 167 -9.43 -5.54 -5.10
CA GLY A 167 -8.72 -6.76 -5.51
C GLY A 167 -9.57 -8.03 -5.33
N PRO A 168 -9.16 -9.17 -5.91
CA PRO A 168 -9.92 -10.42 -5.89
C PRO A 168 -10.13 -10.98 -4.47
N ALA A 169 -11.34 -11.47 -4.18
CA ALA A 169 -11.68 -12.03 -2.88
C ALA A 169 -10.80 -13.23 -2.47
N LEU A 170 -10.34 -14.04 -3.43
CA LEU A 170 -9.45 -15.18 -3.16
C LEU A 170 -8.07 -14.78 -2.64
N GLU A 171 -7.61 -13.57 -2.97
CA GLU A 171 -6.28 -13.09 -2.57
C GLU A 171 -6.33 -12.27 -1.27
N ILE A 172 -7.43 -11.54 -1.06
CA ILE A 172 -7.51 -10.52 -0.02
C ILE A 172 -8.52 -10.90 1.06
N GLY A 173 -9.47 -11.79 0.77
CA GLY A 173 -10.54 -12.19 1.68
C GLY A 173 -11.88 -11.54 1.33
N GLU A 174 -12.97 -12.22 1.69
CA GLU A 174 -14.33 -11.84 1.28
C GLU A 174 -14.84 -10.56 1.97
N THR A 175 -14.35 -10.28 3.17
CA THR A 175 -14.77 -9.14 3.99
C THR A 175 -13.98 -7.86 3.71
N ALA A 176 -12.92 -7.94 2.89
CA ALA A 176 -11.99 -6.84 2.63
C ALA A 176 -12.69 -5.60 2.04
N LYS A 177 -13.64 -5.80 1.12
CA LYS A 177 -14.42 -4.71 0.52
C LYS A 177 -15.19 -3.91 1.56
N ARG A 178 -15.88 -4.61 2.47
CA ARG A 178 -16.70 -4.00 3.52
C ARG A 178 -15.86 -3.20 4.50
N TYR A 179 -14.70 -3.71 4.89
CA TYR A 179 -13.84 -3.01 5.86
C TYR A 179 -13.03 -1.88 5.23
N ALA A 180 -12.62 -2.01 3.97
CA ALA A 180 -12.04 -0.90 3.22
C ALA A 180 -13.02 0.29 3.11
N GLN A 181 -14.31 0.04 2.89
CA GLN A 181 -15.36 1.07 2.91
C GLN A 181 -15.50 1.77 4.27
N LYS A 182 -15.26 1.08 5.38
CA LYS A 182 -15.33 1.68 6.72
C LYS A 182 -14.07 2.48 7.07
N LEU A 183 -12.94 2.17 6.44
CA LEU A 183 -11.65 2.84 6.65
C LEU A 183 -11.53 4.15 5.88
N LEU A 184 -12.23 4.27 4.73
CA LEU A 184 -12.27 5.46 3.87
C LEU A 184 -13.35 6.45 4.32
#